data_AF-A0A2K3QIM4-F1
#
_entry.id   AF-A0A2K3QIM4-F1
#
_cell.length_a   1.000
_cell.length_b   1.000
_cell.length_c   1.000
_cell.angle_alpha   90.00
_cell.angle_beta   90.00
_cell.angle_gamma   90.00
#
_symmetry.space_group_name_H-M   'P 1'
#
loop_
_entity.id
_entity.type
_entity.pdbx_description
1 polymer ?
#
loop_
_entity_poly.entity_id
_entity_poly.type
_entity_poly.pdbx_seq_one_letter_code
_entity_poly.pdbx_strand_id
1 'polypeptide(L)'
;MGSIPHRTPPPFDVRKPFSEYTRDELLWDFRTSLEGGHRHLIYLRGVRLRYMPSSVPVYILPGPQFFVFAHGLHNYIYRRWFRPYRSEIEQERFICKFITPKHLPHEGESPLQSTVDSLVSLNRAICDEVEARHPAYDEQLSSGEQLSSDDATAAYTLKRIENHRLHVLQPLFRALLIIVCCDNYRGENSKTVGRLPVFLVRTGVEDGLSTPITFEPIANKIDGYAGEARSAVRTTLETAIDFVMDLEAREATVFGLQPDPIAAWKYKDDADAFLRFWKKLRGDEPLVGPSSNFVDMEKFPVWTGDGEDQESFIMATNEQRAFRLEAVWLAESISSGDGTLLKDKDHIEGNGTQ
;
A
#
# COMPACT_ATOMS: atom_id res chain seq x y z
N MET A 1 -2.82 -25.59 -22.99
CA MET A 1 -2.16 -24.40 -23.58
C MET A 1 -3.20 -23.30 -23.61
N GLY A 2 -3.17 -22.38 -22.64
CA GLY A 2 -4.03 -21.20 -22.67
C GLY A 2 -3.52 -20.25 -23.76
N SER A 3 -4.41 -19.80 -24.64
CA SER A 3 -4.12 -18.74 -25.58
C SER A 3 -3.60 -17.52 -24.83
N ILE A 4 -2.44 -17.00 -25.26
CA ILE A 4 -1.95 -15.70 -24.79
C ILE A 4 -3.01 -14.67 -25.22
N PRO A 5 -3.62 -13.92 -24.28
CA PRO A 5 -4.61 -12.92 -24.66
C PRO A 5 -3.96 -11.94 -25.65
N HIS A 6 -4.68 -11.63 -26.74
CA HIS A 6 -4.25 -10.65 -27.72
C HIS A 6 -3.99 -9.31 -27.01
N ARG A 7 -2.72 -8.99 -26.78
CA ARG A 7 -2.28 -7.68 -26.31
C ARG A 7 -2.63 -6.67 -27.40
N THR A 8 -3.40 -5.65 -27.04
CA THR A 8 -3.38 -4.42 -27.83
C THR A 8 -1.94 -3.91 -27.75
N PRO A 9 -1.22 -3.77 -28.88
CA PRO A 9 0.15 -3.28 -28.84
C PRO A 9 0.12 -1.89 -28.17
N PRO A 10 1.05 -1.62 -27.23
CA PRO A 10 1.13 -0.29 -26.66
C PRO A 10 1.35 0.72 -27.79
N PRO A 11 0.87 1.97 -27.63
CA PRO A 11 1.16 3.04 -28.58
C PRO A 11 2.67 3.32 -28.71
N PHE A 12 3.48 2.79 -27.78
CA PHE A 12 4.92 2.90 -27.76
C PHE A 12 5.61 1.81 -28.58
N ASP A 13 6.12 2.16 -29.77
CA ASP A 13 7.06 1.32 -30.51
C ASP A 13 8.50 1.60 -30.05
N VAL A 14 9.08 0.71 -29.24
CA VAL A 14 10.47 0.85 -28.74
C VAL A 14 11.54 1.01 -29.82
N ARG A 15 11.21 0.79 -31.10
CA ARG A 15 12.10 1.01 -32.26
C ARG A 15 12.03 2.45 -32.78
N LYS A 16 11.01 3.21 -32.41
CA LYS A 16 10.82 4.62 -32.76
C LYS A 16 11.73 5.49 -31.87
N PRO A 17 12.53 6.41 -32.44
CA PRO A 17 13.31 7.35 -31.65
C PRO A 17 12.42 8.19 -30.72
N PHE A 18 12.85 8.42 -29.48
CA PHE A 18 12.09 9.21 -28.50
C PHE A 18 11.74 10.64 -28.98
N SER A 19 12.57 11.22 -29.85
CA SER A 19 12.33 12.54 -30.47
C SER A 19 11.11 12.60 -31.39
N GLU A 20 10.60 11.45 -31.82
CA GLU A 20 9.45 11.38 -32.73
C GLU A 20 8.11 11.18 -31.98
N TYR A 21 8.14 11.06 -30.66
CA TYR A 21 6.93 10.97 -29.86
C TYR A 21 6.33 12.34 -29.59
N THR A 22 5.01 12.38 -29.66
CA THR A 22 4.22 13.54 -29.25
C THR A 22 4.30 13.74 -27.74
N ARG A 23 3.90 14.93 -27.29
CA ARG A 23 3.79 15.23 -25.86
C ARG A 23 2.93 14.23 -25.11
N ASP A 24 1.77 13.92 -25.68
CA ASP A 24 0.78 13.08 -25.00
C ASP A 24 1.26 11.64 -24.88
N GLU A 25 1.97 11.12 -25.90
CA GLU A 25 2.59 9.80 -25.83
C GLU A 25 3.68 9.72 -24.75
N LEU A 26 4.53 10.76 -24.61
CA LEU A 26 5.56 10.82 -23.57
C LEU A 26 4.96 10.94 -22.15
N LEU A 27 3.90 11.74 -22.00
CA LEU A 27 3.18 11.86 -20.73
C LEU A 27 2.48 10.55 -20.35
N TRP A 28 1.90 9.86 -21.33
CA TRP A 28 1.33 8.53 -21.14
C TRP A 28 2.37 7.49 -20.73
N ASP A 29 3.52 7.43 -21.42
CA ASP A 29 4.61 6.51 -21.09
C ASP A 29 5.13 6.76 -19.67
N PHE A 30 5.28 8.04 -19.32
CA PHE A 30 5.71 8.41 -17.98
C PHE A 30 4.69 8.04 -16.91
N ARG A 31 3.41 8.33 -17.11
CA ARG A 31 2.37 7.96 -16.16
C ARG A 31 2.32 6.44 -15.96
N THR A 32 2.36 5.66 -17.03
CA THR A 32 2.31 4.19 -16.92
C THR A 32 3.55 3.63 -16.23
N SER A 33 4.72 4.23 -16.44
CA SER A 33 5.95 3.89 -15.70
C SER A 33 5.84 4.21 -14.20
N LEU A 34 5.24 5.36 -13.85
CA LEU A 34 4.96 5.69 -12.44
C LEU A 34 4.00 4.68 -11.80
N GLU A 35 2.96 4.27 -12.52
CA GLU A 35 2.01 3.25 -12.08
C GLU A 35 2.68 1.88 -11.91
N GLY A 36 3.58 1.50 -12.82
CA GLY A 36 4.31 0.24 -12.75
C GLY A 36 5.30 0.21 -11.58
N GLY A 37 6.07 1.29 -11.41
CA GLY A 37 6.93 1.49 -10.24
C GLY A 37 6.14 1.47 -8.93
N HIS A 38 5.02 2.20 -8.88
CA HIS A 38 4.11 2.19 -7.74
C HIS A 38 3.63 0.77 -7.44
N ARG A 39 3.16 0.04 -8.46
CA ARG A 39 2.63 -1.31 -8.30
C ARG A 39 3.65 -2.32 -7.79
N HIS A 40 4.88 -2.22 -8.29
CA HIS A 40 6.00 -3.08 -7.90
C HIS A 40 6.44 -2.79 -6.46
N LEU A 41 6.62 -1.51 -6.13
CA LEU A 41 7.14 -1.08 -4.85
C LEU A 41 6.12 -1.20 -3.73
N ILE A 42 4.84 -0.93 -3.97
CA ILE A 42 3.84 -0.87 -2.90
C ILE A 42 3.63 -2.22 -2.22
N TYR A 43 3.89 -3.34 -2.91
CA TYR A 43 3.95 -4.65 -2.26
C TYR A 43 5.09 -4.73 -1.23
N LEU A 44 6.30 -4.35 -1.63
CA LEU A 44 7.47 -4.37 -0.74
C LEU A 44 7.32 -3.34 0.39
N ARG A 45 6.85 -2.14 0.09
CA ARG A 45 6.81 -1.01 1.03
C ARG A 45 5.58 -1.02 1.93
N GLY A 46 4.44 -1.48 1.41
CA GLY A 46 3.22 -1.70 2.17
C GLY A 46 3.36 -2.78 3.25
N VAL A 47 4.30 -3.73 3.06
CA VAL A 47 4.55 -4.85 3.98
C VAL A 47 5.82 -4.69 4.82
N ARG A 48 6.89 -4.05 4.32
CA ARG A 48 8.23 -4.08 4.98
C ARG A 48 8.77 -2.76 5.52
N LEU A 49 8.28 -1.60 5.08
CA LEU A 49 8.89 -0.31 5.45
C LEU A 49 8.12 0.44 6.56
N ARG A 50 8.72 1.50 7.11
CA ARG A 50 8.08 2.44 8.07
C ARG A 50 6.84 3.12 7.46
N TYR A 51 6.12 3.92 8.25
CA TYR A 51 4.90 4.62 7.82
C TYR A 51 5.10 5.33 6.46
N MET A 52 4.11 5.16 5.58
CA MET A 52 3.95 5.88 4.32
C MET A 52 2.54 6.47 4.32
N PRO A 53 2.27 7.57 3.60
CA PRO A 53 0.95 8.18 3.51
C PRO A 53 -0.10 7.14 3.13
N SER A 54 -0.94 6.79 4.10
CA SER A 54 -1.98 5.80 3.95
C SER A 54 -3.16 6.11 4.84
N SER A 55 -4.34 5.71 4.39
CA SER A 55 -5.61 6.11 5.01
C SER A 55 -5.90 5.28 6.25
N VAL A 56 -5.60 3.98 6.27
CA VAL A 56 -5.78 3.13 7.46
C VAL A 56 -4.70 2.06 7.62
N PRO A 57 -4.36 1.66 8.85
CA PRO A 57 -3.59 0.45 9.11
C PRO A 57 -4.45 -0.81 8.99
N VAL A 58 -3.86 -1.86 8.42
CA VAL A 58 -4.39 -3.22 8.38
C VAL A 58 -3.45 -4.10 9.20
N TYR A 59 -3.90 -4.47 10.40
CA TYR A 59 -3.18 -5.37 11.28
C TYR A 59 -3.46 -6.81 10.87
N ILE A 60 -2.41 -7.53 10.47
CA ILE A 60 -2.48 -8.94 10.12
C ILE A 60 -1.97 -9.73 11.32
N LEU A 61 -2.86 -10.51 11.94
CA LEU A 61 -2.48 -11.39 13.03
C LEU A 61 -1.67 -12.58 12.49
N PRO A 62 -0.63 -13.04 13.20
CA PRO A 62 0.26 -14.09 12.73
C PRO A 62 -0.49 -15.42 12.49
N GLY A 63 -0.12 -16.12 11.43
CA GLY A 63 -0.69 -17.43 11.10
C GLY A 63 0.08 -18.16 9.99
N PRO A 64 -0.17 -19.47 9.82
CA PRO A 64 0.64 -20.34 8.96
C PRO A 64 0.72 -19.91 7.51
N GLN A 65 -0.31 -19.27 6.96
CA GLN A 65 -0.40 -18.95 5.54
C GLN A 65 -0.09 -17.48 5.23
N PHE A 66 0.55 -16.76 6.17
CA PHE A 66 0.78 -15.31 6.08
C PHE A 66 1.33 -14.84 4.74
N PHE A 67 2.34 -15.53 4.18
CA PHE A 67 2.99 -15.10 2.93
C PHE A 67 2.04 -15.11 1.73
N VAL A 68 1.30 -16.21 1.51
CA VAL A 68 0.33 -16.30 0.40
C VAL A 68 -0.84 -15.35 0.64
N PHE A 69 -1.30 -15.32 1.89
CA PHE A 69 -2.38 -14.44 2.32
C PHE A 69 -2.05 -12.97 2.04
N ALA A 70 -0.86 -12.50 2.41
CA ALA A 70 -0.42 -11.12 2.19
C ALA A 70 -0.39 -10.75 0.70
N HIS A 71 0.03 -11.67 -0.18
CA HIS A 71 -0.01 -11.45 -1.63
C HIS A 71 -1.46 -11.31 -2.15
N GLY A 72 -2.34 -12.24 -1.77
CA GLY A 72 -3.75 -12.20 -2.19
C GLY A 72 -4.47 -10.95 -1.70
N LEU A 73 -4.27 -10.62 -0.42
CA LEU A 73 -4.82 -9.44 0.24
C LEU A 73 -4.36 -8.15 -0.44
N HIS A 74 -3.05 -7.98 -0.61
CA HIS A 74 -2.47 -6.80 -1.26
C HIS A 74 -3.05 -6.61 -2.67
N ASN A 75 -3.05 -7.68 -3.49
CA ASN A 75 -3.55 -7.62 -4.86
C ASN A 75 -5.04 -7.24 -4.92
N TYR A 76 -5.85 -7.80 -4.01
CA TYR A 76 -7.27 -7.47 -3.94
C TYR A 76 -7.50 -5.99 -3.59
N ILE A 77 -6.86 -5.50 -2.52
CA ILE A 77 -7.02 -4.11 -2.07
C ILE A 77 -6.52 -3.15 -3.14
N TYR A 78 -5.37 -3.44 -3.76
CA TYR A 78 -4.82 -2.60 -4.82
C TYR A 78 -5.78 -2.44 -5.99
N ARG A 79 -6.30 -3.55 -6.54
CA ARG A 79 -7.25 -3.50 -7.68
C ARG A 79 -8.55 -2.78 -7.36
N ARG A 80 -8.97 -2.79 -6.09
CA ARG A 80 -10.20 -2.13 -5.67
C ARG A 80 -10.02 -0.62 -5.54
N TRP A 81 -8.88 -0.20 -4.98
CA TRP A 81 -8.58 1.22 -4.77
C TRP A 81 -8.05 1.92 -6.03
N PHE A 82 -7.12 1.27 -6.74
CA PHE A 82 -6.40 1.87 -7.86
C PHE A 82 -7.31 2.05 -9.07
N ARG A 83 -7.38 3.28 -9.56
CA ARG A 83 -8.07 3.67 -10.78
C ARG A 83 -7.01 4.01 -11.83
N PRO A 84 -6.86 3.19 -12.89
CA PRO A 84 -5.90 3.46 -13.95
C PRO A 84 -5.95 4.89 -14.44
N TYR A 85 -4.77 5.51 -14.58
CA TYR A 85 -4.55 6.90 -14.95
C TYR A 85 -5.09 7.97 -13.97
N ARG A 86 -6.02 7.63 -13.08
CA ARG A 86 -6.78 8.60 -12.27
C ARG A 86 -6.37 8.65 -10.81
N SER A 87 -5.80 7.57 -10.27
CA SER A 87 -5.36 7.56 -8.88
C SER A 87 -4.13 8.45 -8.69
N GLU A 88 -4.16 9.27 -7.65
CA GLU A 88 -2.97 9.93 -7.11
C GLU A 88 -2.07 8.88 -6.46
N ILE A 89 -0.83 8.78 -6.93
CA ILE A 89 0.17 7.77 -6.52
C ILE A 89 1.49 8.43 -6.08
N GLU A 90 1.52 9.75 -6.08
CA GLU A 90 2.60 10.58 -5.57
C GLU A 90 2.90 10.19 -4.12
N GLN A 91 4.19 10.13 -3.79
CA GLN A 91 4.66 9.71 -2.45
C GLN A 91 4.17 8.30 -2.05
N GLU A 92 3.92 7.45 -3.05
CA GLU A 92 3.52 6.05 -2.86
C GLU A 92 2.24 5.91 -2.03
N ARG A 93 1.34 6.88 -2.21
CA ARG A 93 0.04 6.89 -1.57
C ARG A 93 -0.68 5.57 -1.86
N PHE A 94 -1.16 4.94 -0.81
CA PHE A 94 -1.99 3.75 -0.89
C PHE A 94 -3.01 3.74 0.24
N ILE A 95 -4.17 3.12 0.03
CA ILE A 95 -5.28 3.19 1.00
C ILE A 95 -4.96 2.50 2.33
N CYS A 96 -4.14 1.44 2.31
CA CYS A 96 -3.89 0.60 3.48
C CYS A 96 -2.39 0.39 3.75
N LYS A 97 -1.99 0.45 5.01
CA LYS A 97 -0.66 0.01 5.45
C LYS A 97 -0.76 -1.34 6.17
N PHE A 98 -0.05 -2.37 5.71
CA PHE A 98 -0.02 -3.64 6.43
C PHE A 98 0.96 -3.58 7.60
N ILE A 99 0.53 -4.06 8.75
CA ILE A 99 1.34 -4.15 9.96
C ILE A 99 1.17 -5.55 10.54
N THR A 100 2.28 -6.25 10.76
CA THR A 100 2.29 -7.60 11.35
C THR A 100 2.99 -7.55 12.69
N PRO A 101 2.24 -7.47 13.81
CA PRO A 101 2.83 -7.49 15.14
C PRO A 101 3.44 -8.85 15.45
N LYS A 102 4.74 -8.90 15.78
CA LYS A 102 5.47 -10.16 16.02
C LYS A 102 5.15 -10.85 17.36
N HIS A 103 4.57 -10.13 18.31
CA HIS A 103 4.43 -10.59 19.71
C HIS A 103 2.98 -10.70 20.18
N LEU A 104 2.02 -10.71 19.25
CA LEU A 104 0.63 -10.96 19.61
C LEU A 104 0.38 -12.46 19.78
N PRO A 105 -0.51 -12.85 20.71
CA PRO A 105 -0.94 -14.23 20.80
C PRO A 105 -1.56 -14.66 19.48
N HIS A 106 -1.32 -15.91 19.10
CA HIS A 106 -2.09 -16.53 18.04
C HIS A 106 -3.53 -16.69 18.54
N GLU A 107 -4.46 -16.01 17.88
CA GLU A 107 -5.88 -16.05 18.18
C GLU A 107 -6.60 -16.65 16.99
N GLY A 108 -7.68 -17.38 17.26
CA GLY A 108 -8.48 -18.07 16.25
C GLY A 108 -9.20 -17.13 15.27
N GLU A 109 -10.37 -17.54 14.83
CA GLU A 109 -11.17 -16.83 13.82
C GLU A 109 -11.65 -15.42 14.24
N SER A 110 -11.53 -15.04 15.52
CA SER A 110 -11.96 -13.74 16.03
C SER A 110 -11.02 -13.24 17.13
N PRO A 111 -10.63 -11.94 17.10
CA PRO A 111 -9.72 -11.40 18.08
C PRO A 111 -10.40 -11.20 19.43
N LEU A 112 -9.65 -11.39 20.51
CA LEU A 112 -10.10 -11.09 21.87
C LEU A 112 -10.08 -9.56 22.10
N GLN A 113 -10.87 -9.08 23.07
CA GLN A 113 -10.89 -7.66 23.44
C GLN A 113 -9.49 -7.15 23.82
N SER A 114 -8.72 -7.94 24.56
CA SER A 114 -7.33 -7.61 24.95
C SER A 114 -6.42 -7.39 23.73
N THR A 115 -6.65 -8.13 22.65
CA THR A 115 -5.87 -7.98 21.41
C THR A 115 -6.30 -6.76 20.63
N VAL A 116 -7.61 -6.48 20.57
CA VAL A 116 -8.12 -5.22 20.03
C VAL A 116 -7.52 -4.02 20.78
N ASP A 117 -7.53 -4.04 22.11
CA ASP A 117 -6.98 -2.96 22.94
C ASP A 117 -5.47 -2.80 22.75
N SER A 118 -4.74 -3.92 22.65
CA SER A 118 -3.30 -3.92 22.39
C SER A 118 -2.97 -3.30 21.03
N LEU A 119 -3.77 -3.60 20.00
CA LEU A 119 -3.61 -3.04 18.66
C LEU A 119 -3.95 -1.55 18.60
N VAL A 120 -4.99 -1.10 19.31
CA VAL A 120 -5.30 0.33 19.46
C VAL A 120 -4.16 1.07 20.15
N SER A 121 -3.61 0.49 21.22
CA SER A 121 -2.45 1.04 21.93
C SER A 121 -1.20 1.10 21.05
N LEU A 122 -0.90 0.03 20.31
CA LEU A 122 0.20 -0.02 19.36
C LEU A 122 0.04 1.04 18.26
N ASN A 123 -1.18 1.20 17.71
CA ASN A 123 -1.44 2.20 16.69
C ASN A 123 -1.18 3.62 17.20
N ARG A 124 -1.60 3.91 18.43
CA ARG A 124 -1.32 5.20 19.09
C ARG A 124 0.19 5.43 19.19
N ALA A 125 0.94 4.45 19.69
CA ALA A 125 2.39 4.56 19.80
C ALA A 125 3.08 4.78 18.44
N ILE A 126 2.62 4.12 17.37
CA ILE A 126 3.12 4.34 16.00
C ILE A 126 2.84 5.78 15.55
N CYS A 127 1.63 6.28 15.79
CA CYS A 127 1.24 7.65 15.43
C CYS A 127 2.11 8.67 16.17
N ASP A 128 2.24 8.52 17.50
CA ASP A 128 3.05 9.40 18.34
C ASP A 128 4.52 9.40 17.91
N GLU A 129 5.06 8.23 17.56
CA GLU A 129 6.45 8.10 17.08
C GLU A 129 6.66 8.78 15.72
N VAL A 130 5.67 8.73 14.82
CA VAL A 130 5.73 9.45 13.54
C VAL A 130 5.75 10.95 13.78
N GLU A 131 4.84 11.48 14.61
CA GLU A 131 4.78 12.91 14.90
C GLU A 131 6.03 13.43 15.63
N ALA A 132 6.53 12.68 16.62
CA ALA A 132 7.71 13.06 17.40
C ALA A 132 8.99 13.16 16.55
N ARG A 133 9.04 12.51 15.38
CA ARG A 133 10.19 12.57 14.46
C ARG A 133 10.23 13.85 13.63
N HIS A 134 9.09 14.50 13.37
CA HIS A 134 9.04 15.66 12.49
C HIS A 134 9.92 16.82 12.99
N PRO A 135 9.84 17.25 14.27
CA PRO A 135 10.69 18.33 14.78
C PRO A 135 12.19 18.01 14.68
N ALA A 136 12.58 16.77 14.94
CA ALA A 136 13.98 16.33 14.84
C ALA A 136 14.49 16.40 13.39
N TYR A 137 13.66 16.05 12.41
CA TYR A 137 13.99 16.18 10.99
C TYR A 137 14.05 17.66 10.55
N ASP A 138 13.15 18.50 11.02
CA ASP A 138 13.20 19.95 10.77
C ASP A 138 14.47 20.59 11.35
N GLU A 139 14.89 20.19 12.55
CA GLU A 139 16.14 20.64 13.18
C GLU A 139 17.36 20.20 12.37
N GLN A 140 17.41 18.92 11.96
CA GLN A 140 18.49 18.38 11.13
C GLN A 140 18.61 19.14 9.80
N LEU A 141 17.50 19.39 9.09
CA LEU A 141 17.52 20.18 7.86
C LEU A 141 17.96 21.63 8.08
N SER A 142 17.59 22.23 9.22
CA SER A 142 17.92 23.61 9.55
C SER A 142 19.39 23.79 9.96
N SER A 143 19.99 22.76 10.56
CA SER A 143 21.40 22.76 11.00
C SER A 143 22.40 22.73 9.85
N GLY A 144 21.97 22.35 8.64
CA GLY A 144 22.84 22.22 7.48
C GLY A 144 23.88 21.11 7.61
N GLU A 145 23.70 20.16 8.53
CA GLU A 145 24.54 18.96 8.66
C GLU A 145 24.50 18.18 7.33
N GLN A 146 25.55 18.35 6.52
CA GLN A 146 25.73 17.58 5.31
C GLN A 146 26.02 16.13 5.70
N LEU A 147 24.98 15.29 5.72
CA LEU A 147 25.15 13.85 5.65
C LEU A 147 25.90 13.56 4.33
N SER A 148 27.19 13.23 4.40
CA SER A 148 27.98 12.91 3.21
C SER A 148 27.34 11.73 2.49
N SER A 149 26.96 11.95 1.23
CA SER A 149 26.17 11.05 0.38
C SER A 149 26.97 9.84 -0.17
N ASP A 150 28.16 9.57 0.35
CA ASP A 150 29.04 8.51 -0.20
C ASP A 150 28.58 7.10 0.17
N ASP A 151 27.69 6.97 1.18
CA ASP A 151 27.03 5.72 1.56
C ASP A 151 25.56 5.71 1.09
N ALA A 152 25.14 4.63 0.42
CA ALA A 152 23.75 4.40 0.02
C ALA A 152 22.77 4.48 1.21
N THR A 153 23.20 4.08 2.40
CA THR A 153 22.40 4.18 3.64
C THR A 153 22.21 5.62 4.09
N ALA A 154 23.27 6.44 3.99
CA ALA A 154 23.22 7.86 4.30
C ALA A 154 22.34 8.61 3.30
N ALA A 155 22.47 8.31 2.01
CA ALA A 155 21.62 8.90 0.96
C ALA A 155 20.14 8.55 1.11
N TYR A 156 19.82 7.30 1.49
CA TYR A 156 18.45 6.90 1.80
C TYR A 156 17.89 7.63 3.02
N THR A 157 18.70 7.78 4.07
CA THR A 157 18.31 8.48 5.30
C THR A 157 18.08 9.97 5.05
N LEU A 158 18.96 10.62 4.28
CA LEU A 158 18.83 12.02 3.91
C LEU A 158 17.55 12.27 3.11
N LYS A 159 17.28 11.46 2.07
CA LYS A 159 16.00 11.56 1.32
C LYS A 159 14.77 11.39 2.19
N ARG A 160 14.84 10.53 3.22
CA ARG A 160 13.75 10.37 4.18
C ARG A 160 13.54 11.62 5.02
N ILE A 161 14.64 12.24 5.47
CA ILE A 161 14.61 13.50 6.22
C ILE A 161 14.07 14.61 5.32
N GLU A 162 14.55 14.75 4.09
CA GLU A 162 14.05 15.78 3.15
C GLU A 162 12.55 15.61 2.88
N ASN A 163 12.10 14.38 2.62
CA ASN A 163 10.70 14.09 2.30
C ASN A 163 9.76 14.03 3.51
N HIS A 164 10.25 14.25 4.74
CA HIS A 164 9.43 14.00 5.94
C HIS A 164 8.14 14.84 5.98
N ARG A 165 8.16 16.05 5.42
CA ARG A 165 6.98 16.93 5.33
C ARG A 165 5.87 16.37 4.44
N LEU A 166 6.19 15.43 3.56
CA LEU A 166 5.23 14.75 2.70
C LEU A 166 4.68 13.46 3.34
N HIS A 167 5.28 12.99 4.43
CA HIS A 167 4.77 11.87 5.21
C HIS A 167 3.68 12.32 6.20
N VAL A 168 2.59 12.86 5.66
CA VAL A 168 1.47 13.36 6.47
C VAL A 168 0.66 12.20 7.05
N LEU A 169 0.63 12.10 8.38
CA LEU A 169 -0.16 11.12 9.10
C LEU A 169 -1.66 11.42 8.97
N GLN A 170 -2.37 10.59 8.20
CA GLN A 170 -3.80 10.79 7.91
C GLN A 170 -4.67 10.66 9.19
N PRO A 171 -5.69 11.51 9.39
CA PRO A 171 -6.62 11.38 10.50
C PRO A 171 -7.30 10.00 10.58
N LEU A 172 -7.69 9.43 9.43
CA LEU A 172 -8.27 8.08 9.35
C LEU A 172 -7.33 6.99 9.88
N PHE A 173 -6.01 7.17 9.72
CA PHE A 173 -5.01 6.20 10.17
C PHE A 173 -4.98 6.12 11.70
N ARG A 174 -5.27 7.25 12.37
CA ARG A 174 -5.38 7.33 13.82
C ARG A 174 -6.71 6.79 14.31
N ALA A 175 -7.78 7.03 13.56
CA ALA A 175 -9.16 6.84 13.99
C ALA A 175 -9.71 5.42 13.76
N LEU A 176 -9.24 4.71 12.73
CA LEU A 176 -9.84 3.46 12.27
C LEU A 176 -8.78 2.42 11.92
N LEU A 177 -8.95 1.20 12.41
CA LEU A 177 -8.08 0.06 12.11
C LEU A 177 -8.88 -1.05 11.41
N ILE A 178 -8.21 -1.79 10.54
CA ILE A 178 -8.69 -3.10 10.06
C ILE A 178 -7.85 -4.18 10.73
N ILE A 179 -8.48 -5.20 11.29
CA ILE A 179 -7.81 -6.40 11.81
C ILE A 179 -8.19 -7.58 10.93
N VAL A 180 -7.18 -8.33 10.50
CA VAL A 180 -7.35 -9.55 9.73
C VAL A 180 -6.73 -10.73 10.46
N CYS A 181 -7.55 -11.75 10.75
CA CYS A 181 -7.10 -13.00 11.33
C CYS A 181 -6.71 -13.96 10.19
N CYS A 182 -5.44 -14.37 10.14
CA CYS A 182 -4.99 -15.37 9.17
C CYS A 182 -5.76 -16.71 9.29
N ASP A 183 -6.30 -17.00 10.47
CA ASP A 183 -7.11 -18.20 10.71
C ASP A 183 -8.46 -18.21 10.01
N ASN A 184 -8.90 -17.10 9.42
CA ASN A 184 -10.07 -17.06 8.56
C ASN A 184 -9.73 -17.33 7.09
N TYR A 185 -8.45 -17.37 6.73
CA TYR A 185 -8.00 -17.60 5.37
C TYR A 185 -8.08 -19.08 5.00
N ARG A 186 -8.67 -19.39 3.85
CA ARG A 186 -8.89 -20.75 3.33
C ARG A 186 -8.20 -20.96 1.98
N GLY A 187 -7.17 -20.16 1.67
CA GLY A 187 -6.46 -20.22 0.39
C GLY A 187 -7.14 -19.44 -0.73
N GLU A 188 -7.96 -18.44 -0.41
CA GLU A 188 -8.57 -17.56 -1.41
C GLU A 188 -7.52 -16.76 -2.17
N ASN A 189 -7.63 -16.70 -3.50
CA ASN A 189 -6.81 -15.76 -4.27
C ASN A 189 -7.38 -14.35 -4.22
N SER A 190 -6.64 -13.41 -4.81
CA SER A 190 -6.99 -12.00 -4.92
C SER A 190 -8.28 -11.68 -5.68
N LYS A 191 -8.97 -12.66 -6.28
CA LYS A 191 -10.31 -12.48 -6.87
C LYS A 191 -11.43 -12.84 -5.89
N THR A 192 -11.14 -13.65 -4.87
CA THR A 192 -12.15 -14.19 -3.95
C THR A 192 -11.93 -13.77 -2.50
N VAL A 193 -10.72 -13.31 -2.13
CA VAL A 193 -10.36 -12.90 -0.77
C VAL A 193 -11.20 -11.72 -0.23
N GLY A 194 -11.93 -11.01 -1.09
CA GLY A 194 -12.89 -9.98 -0.67
C GLY A 194 -13.98 -10.47 0.29
N ARG A 195 -14.29 -11.77 0.30
CA ARG A 195 -15.26 -12.39 1.20
C ARG A 195 -14.69 -12.70 2.60
N LEU A 196 -13.38 -12.55 2.78
CA LEU A 196 -12.70 -12.84 4.04
C LEU A 196 -13.29 -11.99 5.17
N PRO A 197 -13.67 -12.59 6.32
CA PRO A 197 -14.06 -11.84 7.50
C PRO A 197 -12.90 -11.00 8.06
N VAL A 198 -13.17 -9.74 8.33
CA VAL A 198 -12.25 -8.77 8.95
C VAL A 198 -12.98 -7.98 10.03
N PHE A 199 -12.23 -7.30 10.89
CA PHE A 199 -12.79 -6.45 11.95
C PHE A 199 -12.42 -4.99 11.73
N LEU A 200 -13.42 -4.12 11.72
CA LEU A 200 -13.23 -2.66 11.75
C LEU A 200 -13.27 -2.18 13.19
N VAL A 201 -12.26 -1.43 13.61
CA VAL A 201 -12.10 -0.96 14.98
C VAL A 201 -11.95 0.54 15.02
N ARG A 202 -12.85 1.23 15.73
CA ARG A 202 -12.68 2.65 16.05
C ARG A 202 -11.75 2.79 17.25
N THR A 203 -10.72 3.62 17.13
CA THR A 203 -9.72 3.83 18.20
C THR A 203 -10.20 4.82 19.26
N GLY A 204 -11.25 5.60 18.96
CA GLY A 204 -11.74 6.71 19.76
C GLY A 204 -11.04 8.04 19.47
N VAL A 205 -10.06 8.08 18.55
CA VAL A 205 -9.46 9.34 18.08
C VAL A 205 -10.37 9.96 17.04
N GLU A 206 -10.84 11.18 17.31
CA GLU A 206 -11.68 11.95 16.37
C GLU A 206 -11.01 13.22 15.84
N ASP A 207 -9.86 13.58 16.40
CA ASP A 207 -9.11 14.78 16.01
C ASP A 207 -8.71 14.75 14.53
N GLY A 208 -8.99 15.85 13.84
CA GLY A 208 -8.68 16.02 12.42
C GLY A 208 -9.64 15.32 11.45
N LEU A 209 -10.64 14.58 11.93
CA LEU A 209 -11.70 14.07 11.08
C LEU A 209 -12.69 15.18 10.71
N SER A 210 -13.22 15.13 9.49
CA SER A 210 -14.30 16.01 9.05
C SER A 210 -15.57 15.80 9.85
N THR A 211 -15.85 14.55 10.23
CA THR A 211 -16.97 14.13 11.07
C THR A 211 -16.65 12.79 11.76
N PRO A 212 -17.27 12.49 12.92
CA PRO A 212 -17.10 11.22 13.61
C PRO A 212 -17.35 9.99 12.72
N ILE A 213 -16.66 8.89 13.00
CA ILE A 213 -16.83 7.63 12.26
C ILE A 213 -17.98 6.83 12.88
N THR A 214 -19.01 6.58 12.08
CA THR A 214 -20.13 5.69 12.42
C THR A 214 -20.17 4.50 11.47
N PHE A 215 -20.59 3.34 11.97
CA PHE A 215 -20.78 2.14 11.14
C PHE A 215 -22.21 2.01 10.59
N GLU A 216 -23.04 3.05 10.74
CA GLU A 216 -24.40 3.08 10.21
C GLU A 216 -24.47 2.78 8.70
N PRO A 217 -23.59 3.33 7.83
CA PRO A 217 -23.63 3.05 6.39
C PRO A 217 -23.43 1.58 6.02
N ILE A 218 -22.84 0.80 6.92
CA ILE A 218 -22.55 -0.64 6.71
C ILE A 218 -23.32 -1.53 7.70
N ALA A 219 -24.28 -1.00 8.44
CA ALA A 219 -24.95 -1.73 9.52
C ALA A 219 -25.60 -3.06 9.07
N ASN A 220 -26.13 -3.10 7.83
CA ASN A 220 -26.72 -4.29 7.23
C ASN A 220 -25.69 -5.32 6.72
N LYS A 221 -24.40 -4.98 6.71
CA LYS A 221 -23.27 -5.82 6.31
C LYS A 221 -22.40 -6.25 7.50
N ILE A 222 -22.79 -5.89 8.72
CA ILE A 222 -22.16 -6.35 9.95
C ILE A 222 -22.75 -7.71 10.33
N ASP A 223 -21.89 -8.71 10.48
CA ASP A 223 -22.29 -10.09 10.78
C ASP A 223 -21.76 -10.60 12.13
N GLY A 224 -21.13 -9.73 12.92
CA GLY A 224 -20.57 -10.07 14.21
C GLY A 224 -19.84 -8.90 14.88
N TYR A 225 -19.31 -9.17 16.07
CA TYR A 225 -18.53 -8.22 16.85
C TYR A 225 -17.34 -8.96 17.47
N ALA A 226 -16.24 -8.25 17.70
CA ALA A 226 -15.15 -8.74 18.52
C ALA A 226 -15.15 -8.04 19.89
N GLY A 227 -14.79 -8.82 20.91
CA GLY A 227 -14.73 -8.38 22.30
C GLY A 227 -16.09 -8.04 22.93
N GLU A 228 -16.08 -7.86 24.25
CA GLU A 228 -17.29 -7.59 25.04
C GLU A 228 -17.82 -6.17 24.81
N ALA A 229 -16.94 -5.21 24.48
CA ALA A 229 -17.28 -3.80 24.34
C ALA A 229 -17.94 -3.45 22.99
N ARG A 230 -18.03 -4.41 22.04
CA ARG A 230 -18.56 -4.20 20.67
C ARG A 230 -17.95 -3.00 19.94
N SER A 231 -16.73 -2.61 20.30
CA SER A 231 -15.99 -1.52 19.65
C SER A 231 -15.42 -1.93 18.30
N ALA A 232 -15.33 -3.24 18.05
CA ALA A 232 -14.91 -3.86 16.82
C ALA A 232 -16.09 -4.58 16.14
N VAL A 233 -16.38 -4.23 14.88
CA VAL A 233 -17.45 -4.86 14.09
C VAL A 233 -16.86 -5.81 13.06
N ARG A 234 -17.45 -7.00 12.92
CA ARG A 234 -17.06 -7.98 11.90
C ARG A 234 -17.84 -7.76 10.61
N THR A 235 -17.13 -7.74 9.50
CA THR A 235 -17.68 -7.62 8.15
C THR A 235 -16.74 -8.27 7.14
N THR A 236 -17.05 -8.20 5.85
CA THR A 236 -16.16 -8.70 4.78
C THR A 236 -15.06 -7.69 4.46
N LEU A 237 -13.90 -8.18 4.01
CA LEU A 237 -12.80 -7.34 3.51
C LEU A 237 -13.31 -6.36 2.44
N GLU A 238 -14.14 -6.84 1.53
CA GLU A 238 -14.78 -6.01 0.50
C GLU A 238 -15.50 -4.79 1.11
N THR A 239 -16.36 -5.03 2.09
CA THR A 239 -17.14 -3.99 2.76
C THR A 239 -16.24 -3.03 3.53
N ALA A 240 -15.20 -3.55 4.19
CA ALA A 240 -14.26 -2.74 4.95
C ALA A 240 -13.49 -1.77 4.06
N ILE A 241 -13.00 -2.25 2.90
CA ILE A 241 -12.26 -1.40 1.97
C ILE A 241 -13.17 -0.37 1.31
N ASP A 242 -14.39 -0.74 0.90
CA ASP A 242 -15.38 0.23 0.39
C ASP A 242 -15.65 1.33 1.41
N PHE A 243 -15.89 0.95 2.67
CA PHE A 243 -16.13 1.89 3.75
C PHE A 243 -14.95 2.85 3.95
N VAL A 244 -13.71 2.35 3.90
CA VAL A 244 -12.52 3.20 4.00
C VAL A 244 -12.36 4.12 2.79
N MET A 245 -12.68 3.64 1.57
CA MET A 245 -12.65 4.48 0.36
C MET A 245 -13.67 5.61 0.46
N ASP A 246 -14.87 5.34 0.98
CA ASP A 246 -15.91 6.35 1.18
C ASP A 246 -15.48 7.38 2.24
N LEU A 247 -14.85 6.94 3.33
CA LEU A 247 -14.28 7.83 4.35
C LEU A 247 -13.15 8.67 3.77
N GLU A 248 -12.21 8.09 3.00
CA GLU A 248 -11.13 8.84 2.35
C GLU A 248 -11.68 9.91 1.40
N ALA A 249 -12.68 9.56 0.59
CA ALA A 249 -13.34 10.51 -0.30
C ALA A 249 -14.04 11.64 0.46
N ARG A 250 -14.67 11.31 1.60
CA ARG A 250 -15.28 12.30 2.52
C ARG A 250 -14.23 13.26 3.07
N GLU A 251 -13.12 12.75 3.62
CA GLU A 251 -12.05 13.59 4.15
C GLU A 251 -11.41 14.45 3.03
N ALA A 252 -11.18 13.86 1.85
CA ALA A 252 -10.61 14.58 0.71
C ALA A 252 -11.52 15.70 0.19
N THR A 253 -12.85 15.56 0.33
CA THR A 253 -13.79 16.61 -0.04
C THR A 253 -13.67 17.84 0.87
N VAL A 254 -13.32 17.63 2.15
CA VAL A 254 -13.23 18.71 3.14
C VAL A 254 -11.83 19.32 3.20
N PHE A 255 -10.79 18.48 3.19
CA PHE A 255 -9.40 18.90 3.44
C PHE A 255 -8.49 18.83 2.20
N GLY A 256 -9.01 18.35 1.07
CA GLY A 256 -8.19 17.94 -0.07
C GLY A 256 -7.40 16.66 0.24
N LEU A 257 -6.70 16.16 -0.77
CA LEU A 257 -5.78 15.03 -0.58
C LEU A 257 -4.54 15.51 0.19
N GLN A 258 -4.13 14.72 1.18
CA GLN A 258 -2.94 14.98 1.98
C GLN A 258 -1.91 13.84 1.80
N PRO A 259 -0.61 14.13 1.58
CA PRO A 259 -0.11 15.44 1.18
C PRO A 259 -0.75 15.93 -0.13
N ASP A 260 -0.76 17.25 -0.35
CA ASP A 260 -1.23 17.83 -1.61
C ASP A 260 -0.46 17.20 -2.79
N PRO A 261 -1.14 16.53 -3.74
CA PRO A 261 -0.49 15.89 -4.89
C PRO A 261 0.40 16.85 -5.70
N ILE A 262 0.03 18.14 -5.78
CA ILE A 262 0.82 19.14 -6.51
C ILE A 262 2.10 19.49 -5.72
N ALA A 263 2.01 19.67 -4.41
CA ALA A 263 3.19 19.90 -3.57
C ALA A 263 4.12 18.67 -3.57
N ALA A 264 3.53 17.47 -3.44
CA ALA A 264 4.23 16.20 -3.49
C ALA A 264 4.94 15.97 -4.84
N TRP A 265 4.36 16.49 -5.92
CA TRP A 265 4.96 16.51 -7.26
C TRP A 265 6.20 17.40 -7.33
N LYS A 266 6.10 18.65 -6.85
CA LYS A 266 7.18 19.65 -6.91
C LYS A 266 8.45 19.22 -6.18
N TYR A 267 8.33 18.30 -5.22
CA TYR A 267 9.45 17.79 -4.43
C TYR A 267 10.20 16.64 -5.11
N LYS A 268 9.75 16.17 -6.29
CA LYS A 268 10.59 15.30 -7.13
C LYS A 268 11.71 16.17 -7.71
N ASP A 269 12.89 16.05 -7.09
CA ASP A 269 14.08 16.80 -7.42
C ASP A 269 14.62 16.46 -8.84
N ASP A 270 15.49 17.31 -9.40
CA ASP A 270 16.21 17.06 -10.68
C ASP A 270 17.07 15.76 -10.65
N ALA A 271 17.20 15.16 -9.46
CA ALA A 271 17.75 13.83 -9.24
C ALA A 271 16.86 12.68 -9.77
N ASP A 272 15.58 12.92 -10.07
CA ASP A 272 14.69 11.93 -10.70
C ASP A 272 15.12 11.65 -12.15
N ALA A 273 15.38 10.38 -12.46
CA ALA A 273 15.85 9.96 -13.78
C ALA A 273 14.87 10.34 -14.90
N PHE A 274 13.57 10.37 -14.60
CA PHE A 274 12.54 10.75 -15.56
C PHE A 274 12.47 12.27 -15.75
N LEU A 275 12.64 13.09 -14.72
CA LEU A 275 12.68 14.55 -14.89
C LEU A 275 13.88 14.96 -15.77
N ARG A 276 15.04 14.32 -15.57
CA ARG A 276 16.19 14.49 -16.48
C ARG A 276 15.87 14.07 -17.90
N PHE A 277 15.20 12.93 -18.06
CA PHE A 277 14.83 12.42 -19.37
C PHE A 277 13.84 13.35 -20.09
N TRP A 278 12.83 13.84 -19.37
CA TRP A 278 11.87 14.81 -19.87
C TRP A 278 12.56 16.09 -20.34
N LYS A 279 13.43 16.68 -19.50
CA LYS A 279 14.21 17.87 -19.85
C LYS A 279 15.09 17.65 -21.08
N LYS A 280 15.67 16.45 -21.23
CA LYS A 280 16.45 16.08 -22.42
C LYS A 280 15.61 16.08 -23.69
N LEU A 281 14.36 15.62 -23.63
CA LEU A 281 13.49 15.52 -24.81
C LEU A 281 12.72 16.80 -25.12
N ARG A 282 12.34 17.57 -24.09
CA ARG A 282 11.42 18.71 -24.19
C ARG A 282 12.05 20.06 -23.83
N GLY A 283 13.33 20.07 -23.50
CA GLY A 283 14.02 21.27 -23.04
C GLY A 283 13.41 21.78 -21.75
N ASP A 284 13.12 23.08 -21.70
CA ASP A 284 12.59 23.76 -20.52
C ASP A 284 11.05 23.74 -20.43
N GLU A 285 10.38 22.91 -21.25
CA GLU A 285 8.93 22.77 -21.17
C GLU A 285 8.51 22.17 -19.82
N PRO A 286 7.63 22.85 -19.06
CA PRO A 286 7.32 22.44 -17.70
C PRO A 286 6.54 21.12 -17.67
N LEU A 287 6.91 20.26 -16.72
CA LEU A 287 6.17 19.05 -16.35
C LEU A 287 5.48 19.28 -15.01
N VAL A 288 4.19 19.58 -15.06
CA VAL A 288 3.39 19.99 -13.89
C VAL A 288 2.41 18.89 -13.54
N GLY A 289 2.56 18.31 -12.35
CA GLY A 289 1.63 17.33 -11.80
C GLY A 289 0.29 17.93 -11.34
N PRO A 290 -0.59 17.09 -10.75
CA PRO A 290 -0.38 15.69 -10.42
C PRO A 290 -0.26 14.78 -11.65
N SER A 291 0.36 13.61 -11.49
CA SER A 291 0.54 12.67 -12.59
C SER A 291 -0.78 12.07 -13.10
N SER A 292 -1.85 12.13 -12.31
CA SER A 292 -3.19 11.74 -12.75
C SER A 292 -3.71 12.54 -13.95
N ASN A 293 -3.15 13.72 -14.20
CA ASN A 293 -3.51 14.59 -15.32
C ASN A 293 -2.64 14.38 -16.57
N PHE A 294 -1.69 13.44 -16.55
CA PHE A 294 -0.75 13.25 -17.66
C PHE A 294 -1.36 12.51 -18.85
N VAL A 295 -2.39 11.69 -18.62
CA VAL A 295 -2.99 10.88 -19.68
C VAL A 295 -4.27 11.52 -20.17
N ASP A 296 -4.26 11.90 -21.45
CA ASP A 296 -5.48 12.20 -22.19
C ASP A 296 -6.26 10.90 -22.44
N MET A 297 -7.30 10.66 -21.64
CA MET A 297 -8.11 9.44 -21.71
C MET A 297 -9.00 9.37 -22.96
N GLU A 298 -9.20 10.46 -23.70
CA GLU A 298 -9.87 10.38 -25.01
C GLU A 298 -8.94 9.74 -26.04
N LYS A 299 -7.63 10.05 -25.96
CA LYS A 299 -6.59 9.43 -26.81
C LYS A 299 -6.16 8.06 -26.33
N PHE A 300 -6.09 7.85 -25.03
CA PHE A 300 -5.67 6.59 -24.40
C PHE A 300 -6.80 6.03 -23.51
N PRO A 301 -7.90 5.53 -24.11
CA PRO A 301 -9.09 5.12 -23.35
C PRO A 301 -8.92 3.79 -22.61
N VAL A 302 -7.89 3.01 -22.93
CA VAL A 302 -7.61 1.70 -22.33
C VAL A 302 -6.35 1.78 -21.50
N TRP A 303 -6.37 1.14 -20.33
CA TRP A 303 -5.17 0.99 -19.50
C TRP A 303 -4.17 0.06 -20.20
N THR A 304 -2.99 0.57 -20.49
CA THR A 304 -1.89 -0.13 -21.15
C THR A 304 -0.57 0.41 -20.60
N GLY A 305 0.56 -0.16 -21.03
CA GLY A 305 1.91 0.27 -20.60
C GLY A 305 2.38 -0.43 -19.33
N ASP A 306 3.46 0.08 -18.72
CA ASP A 306 4.16 -0.62 -17.62
C ASP A 306 3.26 -0.89 -16.40
N GLY A 307 2.40 0.06 -16.02
CA GLY A 307 1.42 -0.14 -14.94
C GLY A 307 0.51 -1.35 -15.16
N GLU A 308 0.00 -1.52 -16.38
CA GLU A 308 -0.85 -2.66 -16.74
C GLU A 308 -0.04 -3.95 -16.80
N ASP A 309 1.15 -3.93 -17.41
CA ASP A 309 2.04 -5.10 -17.50
C ASP A 309 2.45 -5.61 -16.10
N GLN A 310 2.75 -4.71 -15.17
CA GLN A 310 3.06 -5.06 -13.78
C GLN A 310 1.86 -5.73 -13.12
N GLU A 311 0.65 -5.20 -13.30
CA GLU A 311 -0.56 -5.75 -12.69
C GLU A 311 -0.98 -7.10 -13.30
N SER A 312 -1.12 -7.17 -14.62
CA SER A 312 -1.70 -8.32 -15.30
C SER A 312 -0.73 -9.49 -15.44
N PHE A 313 0.58 -9.21 -15.54
CA PHE A 313 1.59 -10.24 -15.73
C PHE A 313 2.42 -10.48 -14.48
N ILE A 314 3.14 -9.48 -13.97
CA ILE A 314 4.11 -9.68 -12.89
C ILE A 314 3.39 -10.04 -11.58
N MET A 315 2.36 -9.29 -11.20
CA MET A 315 1.67 -9.51 -9.94
C MET A 315 0.79 -10.75 -9.96
N ALA A 316 0.19 -11.08 -11.10
CA ALA A 316 -0.48 -12.36 -11.31
C ALA A 316 0.49 -13.55 -11.20
N THR A 317 1.69 -13.43 -11.78
CA THR A 317 2.72 -14.48 -11.71
C THR A 317 3.27 -14.64 -10.29
N ASN A 318 3.52 -13.54 -9.58
CA ASN A 318 3.99 -13.55 -8.19
C ASN A 318 2.97 -14.22 -7.28
N GLU A 319 1.68 -13.90 -7.43
CA GLU A 319 0.62 -14.55 -6.68
C GLU A 319 0.56 -16.05 -6.97
N GLN A 320 0.55 -16.46 -8.24
CA GLN A 320 0.58 -17.89 -8.61
C GLN A 320 1.82 -18.61 -8.06
N ARG A 321 2.97 -17.93 -8.03
CA ARG A 321 4.21 -18.48 -7.44
C ARG A 321 4.05 -18.67 -5.94
N ALA A 322 3.47 -17.72 -5.22
CA ALA A 322 3.21 -17.83 -3.79
C ALA A 322 2.30 -19.04 -3.48
N PHE A 323 1.20 -19.21 -4.22
CA PHE A 323 0.31 -20.37 -4.09
C PHE A 323 1.02 -21.70 -4.37
N ARG A 324 1.87 -21.76 -5.40
CA ARG A 324 2.64 -22.98 -5.71
C ARG A 324 3.63 -23.33 -4.60
N LEU A 325 4.33 -22.35 -4.05
CA LEU A 325 5.27 -22.58 -2.95
C LEU A 325 4.53 -23.14 -1.72
N GLU A 326 3.40 -22.55 -1.34
CA GLU A 326 2.61 -23.04 -0.19
C GLU A 326 2.09 -24.46 -0.41
N ALA A 327 1.67 -24.80 -1.63
CA ALA A 327 1.24 -26.16 -1.96
C ALA A 327 2.38 -27.19 -1.81
N VAL A 328 3.61 -26.82 -2.21
CA VAL A 328 4.80 -27.66 -2.01
C VAL A 328 5.09 -27.84 -0.52
N TRP A 329 5.08 -26.76 0.25
CA TRP A 329 5.28 -26.81 1.70
C TRP A 329 4.24 -27.68 2.41
N LEU A 330 2.96 -27.56 2.05
CA LEU A 330 1.90 -28.40 2.61
C LEU A 330 2.12 -29.88 2.26
N ALA A 331 2.49 -30.19 1.02
CA ALA A 331 2.79 -31.56 0.61
C ALA A 331 4.00 -32.16 1.37
N GLU A 332 5.05 -31.37 1.58
CA GLU A 332 6.24 -31.78 2.35
C GLU A 332 5.92 -32.00 3.83
N SER A 333 5.11 -31.14 4.44
CA SER A 333 4.67 -31.27 5.84
C SER A 333 3.80 -32.53 6.08
N ILE A 334 2.97 -32.89 5.09
CA ILE A 334 2.15 -34.12 5.14
C ILE A 334 3.05 -35.35 4.95
N SER A 335 4.06 -35.27 4.07
CA SER A 335 4.97 -36.38 3.81
C SER A 335 5.97 -36.63 4.94
N SER A 336 6.32 -35.61 5.73
CA SER A 336 7.26 -35.74 6.84
C SER A 336 6.62 -36.28 8.13
N GLY A 337 5.28 -36.34 8.21
CA GLY A 337 4.55 -36.85 9.38
C GLY A 337 4.73 -36.02 10.66
N ASP A 338 5.37 -34.85 10.56
CA ASP A 338 5.75 -34.05 11.71
C ASP A 338 4.81 -32.85 11.87
N GLY A 339 3.81 -33.01 12.73
CA GLY A 339 2.82 -31.97 13.07
C GLY A 339 3.39 -30.80 13.90
N THR A 340 4.70 -30.67 14.05
CA THR A 340 5.34 -29.63 14.88
C THR A 340 5.98 -28.46 14.10
N LEU A 341 6.05 -28.51 12.78
CA LEU A 341 6.70 -27.47 11.94
C LEU A 341 5.96 -26.12 11.84
N LEU A 342 4.78 -25.99 12.47
CA LEU A 342 4.02 -24.74 12.51
C LEU A 342 4.68 -23.64 13.37
N LYS A 343 5.68 -23.97 14.21
CA LYS A 343 6.34 -23.00 15.12
C LYS A 343 7.59 -22.31 14.54
N ASP A 344 8.17 -22.83 13.46
CA ASP A 344 9.48 -22.35 12.98
C ASP A 344 9.43 -21.26 11.90
N LYS A 345 8.23 -20.83 11.46
CA LYS A 345 8.10 -19.66 10.55
C LYS A 345 8.61 -18.35 11.19
N ASP A 346 8.74 -18.28 12.52
CA ASP A 346 9.17 -17.06 13.23
C ASP A 346 10.70 -16.91 13.40
N HIS A 347 11.51 -17.85 12.90
CA HIS A 347 12.97 -17.86 13.16
C HIS A 347 13.88 -17.79 11.93
N ILE A 348 13.36 -17.58 10.72
CA ILE A 348 14.18 -17.42 9.52
C ILE A 348 14.02 -16.00 8.97
N GLU A 349 14.62 -15.03 9.65
CA GLU A 349 15.34 -13.88 9.05
C GLU A 349 15.86 -12.98 10.18
N GLY A 350 16.96 -13.45 10.78
CA GLY A 350 17.71 -12.79 11.84
C GLY A 350 19.17 -13.21 11.79
N ASN A 351 19.80 -13.08 10.63
CA ASN A 351 21.24 -13.11 10.39
C ASN A 351 21.42 -12.30 9.11
N GLY A 352 22.16 -11.20 9.02
CA GLY A 352 23.21 -10.67 9.85
C GLY A 352 24.05 -9.86 8.87
N THR A 353 24.13 -8.56 9.07
CA THR A 353 25.25 -7.78 8.57
C THR A 353 25.51 -6.74 9.64
N GLN A 354 26.65 -6.96 10.30
CA GLN A 354 27.31 -6.01 11.18
C GLN A 354 27.58 -4.69 10.46
#